data_AF-A0A2P2IF84-F1
#
_entry.id   AF-A0A2P2IF84-F1
#
_cell.length_a   1.000
_cell.length_b   1.000
_cell.length_c   1.000
_cell.angle_alpha   90.00
_cell.angle_beta   90.00
_cell.angle_gamma   90.00
#
_symmetry.space_group_name_H-M   'P 1'
#
loop_
_entity.id
_entity.type
_entity.pdbx_description
1 polymer ?
#
loop_
_entity_poly.entity_id
_entity_poly.type
_entity_poly.pdbx_seq_one_letter_code
_entity_poly.pdbx_strand_id
1 'polypeptide(L)'
;SKTAKEYTFIRDNIKLEDRGARYFIKEARSKNSIYKIGVINLPSFYMDFDAYSEGDKNYKSTTRDIKAIIEKLNQKNVDGLIIDLRNNGGGSLSEVNNLMGLFIPYGPVVQVKEEGRVSYLG
;
A
#
# COMPACT_ATOMS: atom_id res chain seq x y z
N SER A 1 19.49 37.56 25.44
CA SER A 1 18.37 36.64 25.69
C SER A 1 17.89 36.04 24.39
N LYS A 2 17.86 34.71 24.25
CA LYS A 2 17.25 34.04 23.08
C LYS A 2 15.73 34.12 23.22
N THR A 3 15.07 34.75 22.25
CA THR A 3 13.60 34.80 22.16
C THR A 3 13.06 33.42 21.81
N ALA A 4 12.21 32.87 22.68
CA ALA A 4 11.41 31.69 22.37
C ALA A 4 10.40 32.04 21.28
N LYS A 5 10.31 31.20 20.23
CA LYS A 5 9.23 31.25 19.26
C LYS A 5 8.26 30.14 19.59
N GLU A 6 7.06 30.52 19.97
CA GLU A 6 5.95 29.61 20.24
C GLU A 6 5.21 29.38 18.92
N TYR A 7 5.06 28.11 18.53
CA TYR A 7 4.33 27.71 17.34
C TYR A 7 3.11 26.91 17.78
N THR A 8 1.92 27.48 17.56
CA THR A 8 0.64 26.81 17.83
C THR A 8 0.22 26.01 16.60
N PHE A 9 0.29 24.68 16.69
CA PHE A 9 -0.26 23.79 15.66
C PHE A 9 -1.74 23.55 15.96
N ILE A 10 -2.62 24.01 15.07
CA ILE A 10 -4.02 23.56 15.05
C ILE A 10 -3.99 22.13 14.53
N ARG A 11 -4.61 21.18 15.24
CA ARG A 11 -4.79 19.81 14.75
C ARG A 11 -5.75 19.86 13.56
N ASP A 12 -5.20 19.98 12.37
CA ASP A 12 -5.92 19.70 11.14
C ASP A 12 -6.13 18.19 11.09
N ASN A 13 -7.38 17.75 10.88
CA ASN A 13 -7.65 16.35 10.55
C ASN A 13 -7.10 16.12 9.15
N ILE A 14 -5.85 15.70 9.05
CA ILE A 14 -5.23 15.36 7.76
C ILE A 14 -6.03 14.19 7.21
N LYS A 15 -6.88 14.45 6.22
CA LYS A 15 -7.62 13.41 5.50
C LYS A 15 -6.61 12.39 4.96
N LEU A 16 -6.73 11.14 5.39
CA LEU A 16 -5.97 10.01 4.86
C LEU A 16 -6.13 9.84 3.34
N GLU A 17 -7.13 10.48 2.73
CA GLU A 17 -7.39 10.58 1.29
C GLU A 17 -6.12 10.91 0.48
N ASP A 18 -5.31 11.87 0.93
CA ASP A 18 -4.12 12.34 0.20
C ASP A 18 -2.92 11.38 0.23
N ARG A 19 -2.95 10.36 1.10
CA ARG A 19 -1.88 9.38 1.29
C ARG A 19 -2.19 8.00 0.70
N GLY A 20 -3.20 7.91 -0.18
CA GLY A 20 -3.51 6.66 -0.88
C GLY A 20 -2.42 6.23 -1.88
N ALA A 21 -2.53 5.00 -2.37
CA ALA A 21 -1.64 4.51 -3.42
C ALA A 21 -1.84 5.30 -4.71
N ARG A 22 -0.76 5.57 -5.43
CA ARG A 22 -0.79 6.28 -6.72
C ARG A 22 -0.05 5.47 -7.77
N TYR A 23 -0.44 5.59 -9.04
CA TYR A 23 0.21 4.85 -10.12
C TYR A 23 0.54 5.72 -11.32
N PHE A 24 1.55 5.29 -12.07
CA PHE A 24 1.89 5.81 -13.39
C PHE A 24 2.45 4.69 -14.27
N ILE A 25 2.60 4.93 -15.57
CA ILE A 25 3.21 3.99 -16.50
C ILE A 25 4.50 4.62 -17.04
N LYS A 26 5.57 3.84 -17.07
CA LYS A 26 6.84 4.21 -17.72
C LYS A 26 7.18 3.22 -18.81
N GLU A 27 7.76 3.73 -19.89
CA GLU A 27 8.35 2.88 -20.92
C GLU A 27 9.81 2.56 -20.55
N ALA A 28 10.17 1.29 -20.63
CA ALA A 28 11.52 0.79 -20.46
C ALA A 28 11.99 0.18 -21.80
N ARG A 29 13.15 0.64 -22.29
CA ARG A 29 13.73 0.13 -23.54
C ARG A 29 14.80 -0.91 -23.21
N SER A 30 14.71 -2.09 -23.81
CA SER A 30 15.76 -3.10 -23.77
C SER A 30 16.05 -3.60 -25.17
N LYS A 31 17.29 -3.38 -25.65
CA LYS A 31 17.86 -3.76 -26.96
C LYS A 31 16.90 -3.64 -28.17
N ASN A 32 15.90 -4.52 -28.29
CA ASN A 32 14.96 -4.58 -29.42
C ASN A 32 13.48 -4.36 -29.05
N SER A 33 13.14 -4.08 -27.79
CA SER A 33 11.75 -3.99 -27.32
C SER A 33 11.52 -2.77 -26.41
N ILE A 34 10.30 -2.23 -26.47
CA ILE A 34 9.77 -1.24 -25.53
C ILE A 34 8.75 -1.95 -24.64
N TYR A 35 8.94 -1.86 -23.33
CA TYR A 35 8.05 -2.44 -22.32
C TYR A 35 7.34 -1.34 -21.57
N LYS A 36 6.02 -1.46 -21.39
CA LYS A 36 5.20 -0.60 -20.53
C LYS A 36 5.23 -1.17 -19.11
N ILE A 37 5.83 -0.44 -18.19
CA ILE A 37 5.91 -0.82 -16.79
C ILE A 37 4.95 0.04 -15.98
N GLY A 38 3.96 -0.59 -15.36
CA GLY A 38 3.12 0.04 -14.34
C GLY A 38 3.91 0.19 -13.05
N VAL A 39 3.93 1.40 -12.49
CA VAL A 39 4.59 1.68 -11.20
C VAL A 39 3.53 2.16 -10.23
N ILE A 40 3.40 1.48 -9.10
CA ILE A 40 2.52 1.88 -8.00
C ILE A 40 3.38 2.38 -6.85
N ASN A 41 3.22 3.64 -6.47
CA ASN A 41 3.79 4.19 -5.24
C ASN A 41 2.85 3.89 -4.07
N LEU A 42 3.36 3.15 -3.08
CA LEU A 42 2.63 2.78 -1.88
C LEU A 42 3.30 3.41 -0.64
N PRO A 43 2.78 4.53 -0.12
CA PRO A 43 3.44 5.29 0.96
C PRO A 43 3.29 4.64 2.35
N SER A 44 2.27 3.82 2.57
CA SER A 44 2.06 3.05 3.80
C SER A 44 1.09 1.90 3.57
N PHE A 45 1.05 0.94 4.49
CA PHE A 45 0.00 -0.07 4.53
C PHE A 45 -1.19 0.46 5.37
N TYR A 46 -2.05 1.26 4.77
CA TYR A 46 -3.20 1.88 5.45
C TYR A 46 -4.45 0.99 5.43
N MET A 47 -5.24 1.13 6.50
CA MET A 47 -6.57 0.57 6.69
C MET A 47 -7.38 1.54 7.55
N ASP A 48 -8.61 1.83 7.15
CA ASP A 48 -9.57 2.54 7.98
C ASP A 48 -10.19 1.56 8.98
N PHE A 49 -9.65 1.54 10.19
CA PHE A 49 -10.05 0.59 11.24
C PHE A 49 -11.44 0.87 11.81
N ASP A 50 -11.83 2.15 11.89
CA ASP A 50 -13.13 2.55 12.44
C ASP A 50 -14.23 2.10 11.46
N ALA A 51 -14.10 2.46 10.18
CA ALA A 51 -15.04 2.03 9.15
C ALA A 51 -15.10 0.50 9.01
N TYR A 52 -13.95 -0.19 9.11
CA TYR A 52 -13.91 -1.65 9.12
C TYR A 52 -14.68 -2.24 10.30
N SER A 53 -14.49 -1.69 11.50
CA SER A 53 -15.14 -2.17 12.73
C SER A 53 -16.64 -1.91 12.73
N GLU A 54 -17.09 -0.85 12.07
CA GLU A 54 -18.51 -0.54 11.83
C GLU A 54 -19.14 -1.42 10.73
N GLY A 55 -18.34 -2.26 10.06
CA GLY A 55 -18.80 -3.17 9.02
C GLY A 55 -18.99 -2.51 7.66
N ASP A 56 -18.42 -1.33 7.43
CA ASP A 56 -18.40 -0.72 6.09
C ASP A 56 -17.67 -1.68 5.14
N LYS A 57 -18.35 -2.09 4.07
CA LYS A 57 -17.78 -2.99 3.06
C LYS A 57 -16.82 -2.27 2.12
N ASN A 58 -16.77 -0.95 2.14
CA ASN A 58 -15.98 -0.09 1.27
C ASN A 58 -14.96 0.75 2.04
N TYR A 59 -14.63 0.36 3.28
CA TYR A 59 -13.58 0.99 4.07
C TYR A 59 -12.29 1.16 3.25
N LYS A 60 -11.61 2.28 3.48
CA LYS A 60 -10.36 2.57 2.78
C LYS A 60 -9.28 1.56 3.17
N SER A 61 -8.66 0.93 2.19
CA SER A 61 -7.65 -0.11 2.43
C SER A 61 -6.62 -0.17 1.29
N THR A 62 -5.39 -0.52 1.67
CA THR A 62 -4.27 -0.72 0.74
C THR A 62 -4.58 -1.79 -0.30
N THR A 63 -5.02 -2.97 0.14
CA THR A 63 -5.26 -4.09 -0.77
C THR A 63 -6.33 -3.75 -1.79
N ARG A 64 -7.40 -3.05 -1.40
CA ARG A 64 -8.48 -2.64 -2.31
C ARG A 64 -7.99 -1.64 -3.34
N ASP A 65 -7.29 -0.60 -2.90
CA ASP A 65 -6.77 0.44 -3.80
C ASP A 65 -5.75 -0.15 -4.78
N ILE A 66 -4.83 -1.00 -4.31
CA ILE A 66 -3.85 -1.66 -5.18
C ILE A 66 -4.55 -2.60 -6.17
N LYS A 67 -5.54 -3.39 -5.75
CA LYS A 67 -6.29 -4.27 -6.66
C LYS A 67 -6.97 -3.48 -7.78
N ALA A 68 -7.66 -2.39 -7.44
CA ALA A 68 -8.30 -1.52 -8.43
C ALA A 68 -7.28 -0.86 -9.38
N ILE A 69 -6.09 -0.51 -8.89
CA ILE A 69 -5.00 0.00 -9.72
C ILE A 69 -4.46 -1.08 -10.67
N ILE A 70 -4.25 -2.31 -10.19
CA ILE A 70 -3.78 -3.43 -11.01
C ILE A 70 -4.79 -3.71 -12.15
N GLU A 71 -6.08 -3.70 -11.86
CA GLU A 71 -7.12 -3.85 -12.89
C GLU A 71 -7.02 -2.76 -13.97
N LYS A 72 -6.81 -1.49 -13.58
CA LYS A 72 -6.58 -0.38 -14.53
C LYS A 72 -5.29 -0.53 -15.32
N LEU A 73 -4.22 -1.03 -14.70
CA LEU A 73 -2.93 -1.29 -15.36
C LEU A 73 -3.04 -2.43 -16.37
N ASN A 74 -3.76 -3.51 -16.02
CA ASN A 74 -4.04 -4.62 -16.93
C ASN A 74 -4.84 -4.17 -18.15
N GLN A 75 -5.87 -3.32 -17.97
CA GLN A 75 -6.61 -2.72 -19.09
C GLN A 75 -5.73 -1.89 -20.03
N LYS A 76 -4.61 -1.36 -19.53
CA LYS A 76 -3.62 -0.60 -20.30
C LYS A 76 -2.52 -1.48 -20.92
N ASN A 77 -2.61 -2.81 -20.75
CA ASN A 77 -1.67 -3.79 -21.26
C ASN A 77 -0.22 -3.45 -20.87
N VAL A 78 0.03 -3.26 -19.57
CA VAL A 78 1.40 -3.15 -19.06
C VAL A 78 2.08 -4.52 -19.08
N ASP A 79 3.36 -4.55 -19.43
CA ASP A 79 4.19 -5.74 -19.50
C ASP A 79 4.78 -6.14 -18.13
N GLY A 80 4.78 -5.21 -17.17
CA GLY A 80 5.33 -5.44 -15.85
C GLY A 80 4.80 -4.47 -14.81
N LEU A 81 4.99 -4.86 -13.55
CA LEU A 81 4.55 -4.10 -12.38
C LEU A 81 5.73 -3.86 -11.43
N ILE A 82 5.87 -2.63 -10.96
CA ILE A 82 6.75 -2.25 -9.85
C ILE A 82 5.88 -1.70 -8.74
N ILE A 83 6.02 -2.24 -7.53
CA ILE A 83 5.48 -1.64 -6.32
C ILE A 83 6.62 -0.92 -5.61
N ASP A 84 6.56 0.40 -5.60
CA ASP A 84 7.55 1.27 -4.97
C ASP A 84 7.19 1.45 -3.49
N LEU A 85 7.94 0.73 -2.65
CA LEU A 85 7.87 0.79 -1.19
C LEU A 85 8.91 1.74 -0.59
N ARG A 86 9.62 2.53 -1.40
CA ARG A 86 10.61 3.47 -0.87
C ARG A 86 9.90 4.51 0.00
N ASN A 87 10.41 4.69 1.22
CA ASN A 87 9.81 5.52 2.27
C ASN A 87 8.48 5.01 2.83
N ASN A 88 8.13 3.74 2.60
CA ASN A 88 7.01 3.09 3.27
C ASN A 88 7.44 2.66 4.68
N GLY A 89 6.92 3.35 5.69
CA GLY A 89 7.23 3.09 7.10
C GLY A 89 6.51 1.88 7.71
N GLY A 90 5.74 1.13 6.93
CA GLY A 90 4.89 0.04 7.41
C GLY A 90 3.42 0.44 7.53
N GLY A 91 2.70 -0.23 8.44
CA GLY A 91 1.28 -0.02 8.68
C GLY A 91 0.58 -1.31 9.11
N SER A 92 -0.64 -1.50 8.65
CA SER A 92 -1.46 -2.65 8.99
C SER A 92 -0.86 -3.96 8.48
N LEU A 93 -0.56 -4.87 9.41
CA LEU A 93 -0.07 -6.21 9.08
C LEU A 93 -1.10 -7.04 8.31
N SER A 94 -2.40 -6.85 8.59
CA SER A 94 -3.46 -7.52 7.84
C SER A 94 -3.45 -7.09 6.37
N GLU A 95 -3.21 -5.81 6.09
CA GLU A 95 -3.10 -5.30 4.72
C GLU A 95 -1.83 -5.79 4.01
N VAL A 96 -0.73 -5.98 4.73
CA VAL A 96 0.47 -6.64 4.16
C VAL A 96 0.10 -8.05 3.70
N ASN A 97 -0.52 -8.86 4.57
CA ASN A 97 -0.90 -10.23 4.25
C ASN A 97 -1.88 -10.29 3.08
N ASN A 98 -2.94 -9.47 3.13
CA ASN A 98 -3.97 -9.40 2.10
C ASN A 98 -3.40 -8.94 0.75
N LEU A 99 -2.50 -7.95 0.75
CA LEU A 99 -1.85 -7.47 -0.47
C LEU A 99 -1.00 -8.56 -1.11
N MET A 100 -0.22 -9.30 -0.32
CA MET A 100 0.60 -10.39 -0.84
C MET A 100 -0.24 -11.54 -1.42
N GLY A 101 -1.42 -11.79 -0.85
CA GLY A 101 -2.40 -12.73 -1.40
C GLY A 101 -2.91 -12.38 -2.81
N LEU A 102 -2.69 -11.14 -3.31
CA LEU A 102 -2.96 -10.81 -4.71
C LEU A 102 -1.97 -11.45 -5.68
N PHE A 103 -0.77 -11.83 -5.21
CA PHE A 103 0.34 -12.28 -6.04
C PHE A 103 0.76 -13.72 -5.75
N ILE A 104 0.49 -14.23 -4.56
CA ILE A 104 0.91 -15.57 -4.12
C ILE A 104 -0.34 -16.46 -3.97
N PRO A 105 -0.48 -17.54 -4.77
CA PRO A 105 -1.69 -18.36 -4.77
C PRO A 105 -1.81 -19.33 -3.58
N TYR A 106 -0.70 -19.68 -2.90
CA TYR A 106 -0.73 -20.56 -1.72
C TYR A 106 0.53 -20.43 -0.84
N GLY A 107 0.37 -20.71 0.46
CA GLY A 107 1.46 -20.79 1.43
C GLY A 107 1.50 -19.62 2.42
N PRO A 108 2.07 -19.81 3.63
CA PRO A 108 2.14 -18.76 4.63
C PRO A 108 3.09 -17.66 4.18
N VAL A 109 2.60 -16.42 4.14
CA VAL A 109 3.37 -15.26 3.71
C VAL A 109 4.06 -14.59 4.89
N VAL A 110 3.44 -14.63 6.08
CA VAL A 110 3.97 -14.03 7.30
C VAL A 110 3.92 -15.04 8.44
N GLN A 111 4.97 -15.04 9.28
CA GLN A 111 5.00 -15.79 10.53
C GLN A 111 5.12 -14.79 11.69
N VAL A 112 4.21 -14.90 12.65
CA VAL A 112 4.19 -14.07 13.87
C VAL A 112 4.61 -14.94 15.04
N LYS A 113 5.59 -14.48 15.84
CA LYS A 113 6.04 -15.18 17.05
C LYS A 113 5.66 -14.36 18.28
N GLU A 114 4.78 -14.91 19.11
CA GLU A 114 4.35 -14.32 20.38
C GLU A 114 4.53 -15.35 21.50
N GLU A 115 5.27 -15.02 22.56
CA GLU A 115 5.45 -15.86 23.76
C GLU A 115 5.76 -17.36 23.47
N GLY A 116 6.58 -17.61 22.43
CA GLY A 116 6.98 -18.96 22.04
C GLY A 116 5.98 -19.69 21.14
N ARG A 117 4.80 -19.13 20.89
CA ARG A 117 3.86 -19.60 19.85
C ARG A 117 4.18 -18.95 18.51
N VAL A 118 4.17 -19.75 17.46
CA VAL A 118 4.30 -19.28 16.07
C VAL A 118 2.95 -19.42 15.39
N SER A 119 2.41 -18.30 14.92
CA SER A 119 1.21 -18.25 14.10
C SER A 119 1.60 -17.96 12.65
N TYR A 120 0.99 -18.67 11.72
CA TYR A 120 1.19 -18.50 10.28
C TYR A 120 0.03 -17.68 9.72
N LEU A 121 0.34 -16.61 9.00
CA LEU A 121 -0.63 -15.78 8.27
C LEU A 121 -0.42 -16.03 6.77
N GLY A 122 -1.49 -16.45 6.10
CA GLY A 122 -1.52 -16.80 4.67
C GLY A 122 -2.79 -17.55 4.33
#